data_AF-A0A3B0YVF9-F1
#
_entry.id   AF-A0A3B0YVF9-F1
#
_cell.length_a   1.000
_cell.length_b   1.000
_cell.length_c   1.000
_cell.angle_alpha   90.00
_cell.angle_beta   90.00
_cell.angle_gamma   90.00
#
_symmetry.space_group_name_H-M   'P 1'
#
loop_
_entity.id
_entity.type
_entity.pdbx_description
1 polymer ?
#
loop_
_entity_poly.entity_id
_entity_poly.type
_entity_poly.pdbx_seq_one_letter_code
_entity_poly.pdbx_strand_id
1 'polypeptide(L)'
;MRENAHLLENILVKSLVLCLLFPGVSHLANAAPKGLVIKNQPAIITGATIPKKLQPGKPFKLTVTAKDDRAVTGITVKYLNKTRTIRARYKGQKQASFTVNLRAPKTGKQRIEIRALDGSRLSARPRILSADVSAAAAAPRVMVRAIPVTQLSNSMSTADLDRYVQSLKSGGKSISQAAGVLKAGNIAGDKAFDTLRRIYNSPVEFVAGIMKSAGYGLSSFVQKFVNSATNQTLGWLFESLRDAGFDLDDITFSLSGVMNIGNQAAALTWKQLGERSEPVMRLLRDRFGIEAGDMIAPMKAAGYSLIDIVRGLKSVFGAKAYDIVVWARENGYSANTISQAIKTTFSSTAGQMGLMLKDAGFTPLAITNAIKSKYSKSASQMIGILFNLGFNLSEVKNAIASSFSMGLAQVAALIASLGF
;
A
#
# COMPACT_ATOMS: atom_id res chain seq x y z
N MET A 1 -31.15 -16.13 -22.59
CA MET A 1 -30.23 -16.53 -21.49
C MET A 1 -28.80 -16.01 -21.66
N ARG A 2 -28.59 -14.78 -22.18
CA ARG A 2 -27.26 -14.13 -22.17
C ARG A 2 -27.26 -12.71 -21.55
N GLU A 3 -28.42 -12.10 -21.34
CA GLU A 3 -28.52 -10.79 -20.66
C GLU A 3 -28.57 -10.87 -19.12
N ASN A 4 -28.91 -12.01 -18.52
CA ASN A 4 -28.98 -12.13 -17.06
C ASN A 4 -27.63 -12.45 -16.38
N ALA A 5 -26.56 -12.71 -17.15
CA ALA A 5 -25.24 -12.99 -16.59
C ALA A 5 -24.52 -11.69 -16.15
N HIS A 6 -24.73 -10.58 -16.86
CA HIS A 6 -24.14 -9.29 -16.50
C HIS A 6 -24.81 -8.62 -15.29
N LEU A 7 -26.07 -8.94 -15.00
CA LEU A 7 -26.77 -8.46 -13.80
C LEU A 7 -26.31 -9.21 -12.53
N LEU A 8 -25.97 -10.50 -12.62
CA LEU A 8 -25.48 -11.29 -11.48
C LEU A 8 -24.03 -10.93 -11.08
N GLU A 9 -23.15 -10.62 -12.04
CA GLU A 9 -21.81 -10.10 -11.72
C GLU A 9 -21.87 -8.69 -11.11
N ASN A 10 -22.78 -7.83 -11.58
CA ASN A 10 -22.91 -6.48 -11.03
C ASN A 10 -23.53 -6.47 -9.62
N ILE A 11 -24.43 -7.39 -9.30
CA ILE A 11 -25.01 -7.51 -7.95
C ILE A 11 -23.97 -8.09 -6.98
N LEU A 12 -23.19 -9.10 -7.36
CA LEU A 12 -22.14 -9.67 -6.50
C LEU A 12 -20.99 -8.69 -6.23
N VAL A 13 -20.59 -7.88 -7.23
CA VAL A 13 -19.56 -6.84 -7.04
C VAL A 13 -20.10 -5.67 -6.22
N LYS A 14 -21.36 -5.26 -6.39
CA LYS A 14 -21.97 -4.21 -5.55
C LYS A 14 -22.21 -4.66 -4.11
N SER A 15 -22.54 -5.93 -3.86
CA SER A 15 -22.68 -6.47 -2.51
C SER A 15 -21.33 -6.61 -1.78
N LEU A 16 -20.23 -6.87 -2.50
CA LEU A 16 -18.88 -6.90 -1.90
C LEU A 16 -18.36 -5.50 -1.56
N VAL A 17 -18.70 -4.49 -2.37
CA VAL A 17 -18.32 -3.09 -2.14
C VAL A 17 -19.11 -2.46 -0.98
N LEU A 18 -20.36 -2.87 -0.74
CA LEU A 18 -21.16 -2.34 0.37
C LEU A 18 -20.71 -2.85 1.76
N CYS A 19 -20.02 -4.00 1.84
CA CYS A 19 -19.43 -4.49 3.11
C CYS A 19 -18.14 -3.76 3.52
N LEU A 20 -17.51 -3.01 2.61
CA LEU A 20 -16.22 -2.32 2.87
C LEU A 20 -16.38 -0.83 3.21
N LEU A 21 -17.61 -0.28 3.21
CA LEU A 21 -17.85 1.16 3.40
C LEU A 21 -18.59 1.53 4.69
N PHE A 22 -18.94 0.58 5.57
CA PHE A 22 -19.52 0.86 6.89
C PHE A 22 -18.98 -0.09 7.98
N PRO A 23 -18.02 0.33 8.82
CA PRO A 23 -17.60 -0.45 9.97
C PRO A 23 -18.54 -0.15 11.14
N GLY A 24 -19.57 -0.98 11.35
CA GLY A 24 -20.46 -0.76 12.49
C GLY A 24 -21.75 -1.57 12.57
N VAL A 25 -21.73 -2.90 12.33
CA VAL A 25 -22.79 -3.79 12.84
C VAL A 25 -22.19 -5.15 13.19
N SER A 26 -21.68 -5.27 14.41
CA SER A 26 -21.12 -6.53 14.96
C SER A 26 -22.20 -7.34 15.67
N HIS A 27 -23.31 -7.71 15.04
CA HIS A 27 -24.22 -8.72 15.60
C HIS A 27 -25.06 -9.36 14.49
N LEU A 28 -24.64 -10.54 14.01
CA LEU A 28 -25.45 -11.66 13.49
C LEU A 28 -24.54 -12.67 12.75
N ALA A 29 -23.68 -13.34 13.49
CA ALA A 29 -22.95 -14.51 13.00
C ALA A 29 -22.96 -15.60 14.08
N ASN A 30 -24.14 -16.14 14.37
CA ASN A 30 -24.25 -17.35 15.18
C ASN A 30 -25.44 -18.21 14.72
N ALA A 31 -25.22 -18.97 13.65
CA ALA A 31 -25.92 -20.22 13.33
C ALA A 31 -25.29 -20.88 12.09
N ALA A 32 -24.20 -21.62 12.27
CA ALA A 32 -23.78 -22.62 11.29
C ALA A 32 -24.36 -23.99 11.70
N PRO A 33 -25.10 -24.71 10.84
CA PRO A 33 -25.48 -26.08 11.14
C PRO A 33 -24.24 -26.98 11.11
N LYS A 34 -24.06 -27.76 12.18
CA LYS A 34 -23.09 -28.86 12.27
C LYS A 34 -23.40 -29.89 11.18
N GLY A 35 -22.43 -30.18 10.31
CA GLY A 35 -22.46 -31.38 9.46
C GLY A 35 -22.36 -31.17 7.94
N LEU A 36 -21.36 -30.45 7.44
CA LEU A 36 -20.97 -30.54 6.03
C LEU A 36 -19.46 -30.70 5.89
N VAL A 37 -19.01 -31.96 5.87
CA VAL A 37 -17.66 -32.33 5.46
C VAL A 37 -17.66 -32.46 3.93
N ILE A 38 -17.32 -31.39 3.22
CA ILE A 38 -17.04 -31.48 1.77
C ILE A 38 -15.63 -32.05 1.60
N LYS A 39 -15.48 -33.38 1.67
CA LYS A 39 -14.27 -34.09 1.23
C LYS A 39 -14.34 -34.32 -0.28
N ASN A 40 -13.95 -33.31 -1.05
CA ASN A 40 -13.74 -33.43 -2.50
C ASN A 40 -12.23 -33.44 -2.78
N GLN A 41 -11.59 -34.60 -2.64
CA GLN A 41 -10.22 -34.80 -3.13
C GLN A 41 -10.29 -35.55 -4.47
N PRO A 42 -9.64 -35.05 -5.54
CA PRO A 42 -9.64 -35.70 -6.84
C PRO A 42 -8.59 -36.83 -6.95
N ALA A 43 -8.88 -37.81 -7.80
CA ALA A 43 -7.96 -38.93 -8.10
C ALA A 43 -6.60 -38.44 -8.62
N ILE A 44 -5.51 -39.01 -8.10
CA ILE A 44 -4.14 -38.56 -8.38
C ILE A 44 -3.44 -39.60 -9.28
N ILE A 45 -2.97 -39.14 -10.46
CA ILE A 45 -2.03 -39.92 -11.28
C ILE A 45 -0.68 -39.91 -10.57
N THR A 46 -0.34 -41.01 -9.92
CA THR A 46 0.88 -41.12 -9.11
C THR A 46 2.12 -41.40 -9.96
N GLY A 47 1.96 -42.11 -11.08
CA GLY A 47 3.09 -42.46 -11.95
C GLY A 47 2.70 -42.65 -13.41
N ALA A 48 3.64 -42.36 -14.30
CA ALA A 48 3.58 -42.74 -15.69
C ALA A 48 4.99 -43.08 -16.17
N THR A 49 5.15 -44.27 -16.75
CA THR A 49 6.46 -44.81 -17.14
C THR A 49 6.50 -45.00 -18.65
N ILE A 50 7.54 -44.42 -19.27
CA ILE A 50 7.89 -44.60 -20.68
C ILE A 50 9.30 -45.21 -20.73
N PRO A 51 9.61 -46.11 -21.68
CA PRO A 51 10.96 -46.62 -21.87
C PRO A 51 12.00 -45.49 -22.04
N LYS A 52 13.16 -45.63 -21.40
CA LYS A 52 14.23 -44.60 -21.39
C LYS A 52 14.79 -44.27 -22.78
N LYS A 53 14.63 -45.16 -23.77
CA LYS A 53 15.01 -44.96 -25.16
C LYS A 53 13.88 -45.45 -26.06
N LEU A 54 13.42 -44.61 -26.98
CA LEU A 54 12.44 -44.99 -28.00
C LEU A 54 13.16 -45.14 -29.34
N GLN A 55 12.99 -46.29 -29.99
CA GLN A 55 13.46 -46.47 -31.35
C GLN A 55 12.47 -45.82 -32.33
N PRO A 56 12.92 -44.97 -33.28
CA PRO A 56 12.04 -44.29 -34.22
C PRO A 56 11.10 -45.28 -34.94
N GLY A 57 9.80 -44.97 -34.96
CA GLY A 57 8.79 -45.77 -35.66
C GLY A 57 8.47 -47.15 -35.06
N LYS A 58 9.11 -47.57 -33.96
CA LYS A 58 8.81 -48.83 -33.26
C LYS A 58 7.70 -48.64 -32.21
N PRO A 59 6.91 -49.70 -31.93
CA PRO A 59 5.91 -49.65 -30.87
C PRO A 59 6.57 -49.62 -29.48
N PHE A 60 5.93 -48.94 -28.53
CA PHE A 60 6.33 -48.90 -27.13
C PHE A 60 5.10 -48.93 -26.21
N LYS A 61 5.31 -49.38 -24.96
CA LYS A 61 4.28 -49.43 -23.93
C LYS A 61 4.37 -48.19 -23.05
N LEU A 62 3.25 -47.48 -22.89
CA LEU A 62 3.06 -46.48 -21.85
C LEU A 62 2.26 -47.14 -20.72
N THR A 63 2.83 -47.19 -19.52
CA THR A 63 2.12 -47.66 -18.33
C THR A 63 1.81 -46.48 -17.43
N VAL A 64 0.53 -46.27 -17.14
CA VAL A 64 0.03 -45.20 -16.26
C VAL A 64 -0.52 -45.85 -15.01
N THR A 65 -0.06 -45.37 -13.86
CA THR A 65 -0.49 -45.89 -12.57
C THR A 65 -1.19 -44.77 -11.81
N ALA A 66 -2.43 -45.06 -11.38
CA ALA A 66 -3.23 -44.16 -10.56
C ALA A 66 -3.48 -44.82 -9.20
N LYS A 67 -3.46 -44.01 -8.13
CA LYS A 67 -3.74 -44.47 -6.76
C LYS A 67 -4.82 -43.60 -6.17
N ASP A 68 -5.92 -44.21 -5.74
CA ASP A 68 -7.01 -43.53 -5.03
C ASP A 68 -7.85 -44.57 -4.25
N ASP A 69 -8.52 -44.14 -3.17
CA ASP A 69 -9.54 -44.91 -2.44
C ASP A 69 -10.88 -44.99 -3.23
N ARG A 70 -10.97 -44.34 -4.40
CA ARG A 70 -12.08 -44.47 -5.37
C ARG A 70 -11.62 -45.04 -6.72
N ALA A 71 -12.51 -45.77 -7.38
CA ALA A 71 -12.20 -46.52 -8.59
C ALA A 71 -12.00 -45.60 -9.82
N VAL A 72 -10.77 -45.46 -10.30
CA VAL A 72 -10.47 -44.82 -11.60
C VAL A 72 -11.04 -45.69 -12.73
N THR A 73 -12.08 -45.20 -13.39
CA THR A 73 -12.84 -45.96 -14.42
C THR A 73 -12.17 -45.98 -15.80
N GLY A 74 -11.16 -45.14 -16.01
CA GLY A 74 -10.33 -45.16 -17.21
C GLY A 74 -9.48 -43.91 -17.41
N ILE A 75 -8.69 -43.91 -18.48
CA ILE A 75 -7.84 -42.80 -18.89
C ILE A 75 -8.03 -42.45 -20.37
N THR A 76 -7.77 -41.20 -20.70
CA THR A 76 -7.67 -40.68 -22.07
C THR A 76 -6.23 -40.24 -22.32
N VAL A 77 -5.62 -40.76 -23.39
CA VAL A 77 -4.26 -40.42 -23.82
C VAL A 77 -4.31 -39.73 -25.17
N LYS A 78 -3.77 -38.51 -25.26
CA LYS A 78 -3.63 -37.77 -26.52
C LYS A 78 -2.17 -37.78 -26.96
N TYR A 79 -1.91 -38.26 -28.17
CA TYR A 79 -0.57 -38.43 -28.73
C TYR A 79 -0.59 -38.41 -30.27
N LEU A 80 0.34 -37.68 -30.91
CA LEU A 80 0.40 -37.50 -32.38
C LEU A 80 -0.97 -37.06 -32.98
N ASN A 81 -1.65 -36.12 -32.33
CA ASN A 81 -3.01 -35.68 -32.68
C ASN A 81 -4.10 -36.76 -32.68
N LYS A 82 -3.81 -37.97 -32.19
CA LYS A 82 -4.78 -39.03 -31.98
C LYS A 82 -5.13 -39.14 -30.50
N THR A 83 -6.41 -39.26 -30.20
CA THR A 83 -6.91 -39.50 -28.85
C THR A 83 -7.26 -40.97 -28.71
N ARG A 84 -6.71 -41.64 -27.70
CA ARG A 84 -7.06 -43.01 -27.33
C ARG A 84 -7.64 -43.03 -25.92
N THR A 85 -8.85 -43.54 -25.81
CA THR A 85 -9.53 -43.70 -24.53
C THR A 85 -9.47 -45.17 -24.13
N ILE A 86 -8.97 -45.45 -22.93
CA ILE A 86 -8.95 -46.78 -22.35
C ILE A 86 -9.82 -46.76 -21.12
N ARG A 87 -10.92 -47.52 -21.18
CA ARG A 87 -11.80 -47.78 -20.05
C ARG A 87 -11.37 -49.09 -19.41
N ALA A 88 -11.29 -49.12 -18.08
CA ALA A 88 -11.12 -50.36 -17.34
C ALA A 88 -12.42 -50.65 -16.59
N ARG A 89 -12.90 -51.89 -16.63
CA ARG A 89 -13.83 -52.37 -15.61
C ARG A 89 -12.99 -52.83 -14.44
N TYR A 90 -13.01 -52.10 -13.32
CA TYR A 90 -12.31 -52.55 -12.13
C TYR A 90 -13.16 -52.37 -10.87
N LYS A 91 -13.34 -53.48 -10.14
CA LYS A 91 -14.00 -53.56 -8.83
C LYS A 91 -12.92 -53.66 -7.74
N GLY A 92 -12.79 -52.63 -6.91
CA GLY A 92 -12.30 -52.78 -5.53
C GLY A 92 -10.79 -52.79 -5.24
N GLN A 93 -9.89 -52.33 -6.12
CA GLN A 93 -8.47 -52.15 -5.75
C GLN A 93 -8.05 -50.68 -5.67
N LYS A 94 -7.17 -50.36 -4.70
CA LYS A 94 -6.66 -49.00 -4.39
C LYS A 94 -5.68 -48.43 -5.43
N GLN A 95 -5.31 -49.22 -6.44
CA GLN A 95 -4.35 -48.83 -7.47
C GLN A 95 -4.74 -49.48 -8.80
N ALA A 96 -4.74 -48.71 -9.88
CA ALA A 96 -5.03 -49.18 -11.23
C ALA A 96 -3.86 -48.86 -12.16
N SER A 97 -3.48 -49.83 -12.99
CA SER A 97 -2.43 -49.69 -14.00
C SER A 97 -3.02 -49.84 -15.40
N PHE A 98 -2.84 -48.83 -16.24
CA PHE A 98 -3.33 -48.79 -17.62
C PHE A 98 -2.14 -48.89 -18.57
N THR A 99 -2.18 -49.83 -19.52
CA THR A 99 -1.12 -49.97 -20.52
C THR A 99 -1.65 -49.63 -21.91
N VAL A 100 -0.99 -48.69 -22.59
CA VAL A 100 -1.31 -48.28 -23.97
C VAL A 100 -0.13 -48.61 -24.87
N ASN A 101 -0.39 -49.33 -25.96
CA ASN A 101 0.59 -49.50 -27.04
C ASN A 101 0.55 -48.27 -27.95
N LEU A 102 1.66 -47.52 -27.99
CA LEU A 102 1.88 -46.36 -28.85
C LEU A 102 3.03 -46.65 -29.82
N ARG A 103 3.20 -45.83 -30.87
CA ARG A 103 4.34 -45.94 -31.80
C ARG A 103 5.17 -44.66 -31.72
N ALA A 104 6.48 -44.81 -31.55
CA ALA A 104 7.40 -43.67 -31.45
C ALA A 104 7.33 -42.80 -32.72
N PRO A 105 7.44 -41.46 -32.60
CA PRO A 105 7.48 -40.61 -33.78
C PRO A 105 8.74 -40.93 -34.59
N LYS A 106 8.67 -40.78 -35.92
CA LYS A 106 9.84 -41.02 -36.79
C LYS A 106 10.90 -39.92 -36.62
N THR A 107 10.48 -38.70 -36.31
CA THR A 107 11.35 -37.53 -36.03
C THR A 107 10.66 -36.57 -35.06
N GLY A 108 11.46 -35.80 -34.30
CA GLY A 108 10.99 -34.67 -33.48
C GLY A 108 10.44 -35.03 -32.09
N LYS A 109 10.22 -33.99 -31.27
CA LYS A 109 9.63 -34.11 -29.93
C LYS A 109 8.11 -34.17 -30.01
N GLN A 110 7.50 -35.05 -29.23
CA GLN A 110 6.04 -35.16 -29.15
C GLN A 110 5.56 -35.09 -27.71
N ARG A 111 4.41 -34.41 -27.54
CA ARG A 111 3.74 -34.23 -26.26
C ARG A 111 2.70 -35.34 -26.07
N ILE A 112 2.77 -36.02 -24.94
CA ILE A 112 1.72 -36.93 -24.49
C ILE A 112 0.92 -36.22 -23.39
N GLU A 113 -0.40 -36.12 -23.58
CA GLU A 113 -1.33 -35.69 -22.53
C GLU A 113 -2.12 -36.88 -22.00
N ILE A 114 -2.21 -37.01 -20.69
CA ILE A 114 -3.00 -38.05 -20.02
C ILE A 114 -4.06 -37.36 -19.16
N ARG A 115 -5.31 -37.81 -19.27
CA ARG A 115 -6.46 -37.30 -18.50
C ARG A 115 -7.25 -38.48 -17.90
N ALA A 116 -7.80 -38.32 -16.70
CA ALA A 116 -8.75 -39.28 -16.13
C ALA A 116 -10.12 -39.13 -16.81
N LEU A 117 -10.89 -40.22 -16.91
CA LEU A 117 -12.18 -40.26 -17.62
C LEU A 117 -13.38 -39.72 -16.83
N ASP A 118 -13.28 -39.62 -15.50
CA ASP A 118 -14.42 -39.41 -14.60
C ASP A 118 -14.81 -37.94 -14.39
N GLY A 119 -14.29 -37.01 -15.20
CA GLY A 119 -14.70 -35.59 -15.14
C GLY A 119 -14.32 -34.84 -13.86
N SER A 120 -13.77 -35.55 -12.87
CA SER A 120 -13.16 -35.00 -11.67
C SER A 120 -11.98 -34.12 -12.07
N ARG A 121 -11.99 -32.83 -11.67
CA ARG A 121 -10.86 -31.92 -11.84
C ARG A 121 -9.61 -32.55 -11.23
N LEU A 122 -8.67 -33.01 -12.05
CA LEU A 122 -7.33 -33.39 -11.59
C LEU A 122 -6.76 -32.21 -10.78
N SER A 123 -6.46 -32.39 -9.49
CA SER A 123 -5.77 -31.36 -8.68
C SER A 123 -4.36 -31.07 -9.19
N ALA A 124 -3.84 -31.90 -10.09
CA ALA A 124 -2.62 -31.66 -10.84
C ALA A 124 -2.96 -31.37 -12.30
N ARG A 125 -2.42 -30.26 -12.82
CA ARG A 125 -2.37 -29.93 -14.26
C ARG A 125 -2.00 -31.19 -15.09
N PRO A 126 -2.46 -31.32 -16.35
CA PRO A 126 -2.12 -32.47 -17.20
C PRO A 126 -0.63 -32.75 -17.14
N ARG A 127 -0.25 -33.98 -16.77
CA ARG A 127 1.16 -34.37 -16.66
C ARG A 127 1.71 -34.50 -18.09
N ILE A 128 2.44 -33.48 -18.53
CA ILE A 128 3.05 -33.43 -19.86
C ILE A 128 4.30 -34.30 -19.82
N LEU A 129 4.29 -35.40 -20.57
CA LEU A 129 5.49 -36.17 -20.84
C LEU A 129 5.98 -35.81 -22.24
N SER A 130 7.26 -35.42 -22.34
CA SER A 130 7.96 -35.23 -23.61
C SER A 130 8.92 -36.38 -23.83
N ALA A 131 8.79 -37.09 -24.95
CA ALA A 131 9.76 -38.06 -25.40
C ALA A 131 10.55 -37.50 -26.59
N ASP A 132 11.87 -37.63 -26.55
CA ASP A 132 12.79 -37.18 -27.60
C ASP A 132 13.32 -38.40 -28.36
N VAL A 133 13.31 -38.33 -29.69
CA VAL A 133 13.86 -39.36 -30.57
C VAL A 133 14.97 -38.71 -31.37
N SER A 134 16.20 -38.71 -30.84
CA SER A 134 17.37 -38.23 -31.57
C SER A 134 18.00 -39.36 -32.37
N ALA A 135 18.13 -39.13 -33.68
CA ALA A 135 19.14 -39.82 -34.49
C ALA A 135 20.52 -39.41 -33.98
N ALA A 136 21.47 -40.34 -34.03
CA ALA A 136 22.84 -40.13 -33.57
C ALA A 136 23.48 -38.92 -34.25
N ALA A 137 23.73 -37.85 -33.47
CA ALA A 137 24.83 -36.88 -33.55
C ALA A 137 24.39 -35.54 -32.91
N ALA A 138 25.20 -35.03 -31.99
CA ALA A 138 25.19 -33.68 -31.42
C ALA A 138 23.84 -33.15 -30.88
N ALA A 139 23.55 -33.41 -29.61
CA ALA A 139 22.41 -32.84 -28.89
C ALA A 139 22.62 -31.34 -28.57
N PRO A 140 21.67 -30.43 -28.88
CA PRO A 140 21.47 -29.25 -28.05
C PRO A 140 20.76 -29.70 -26.77
N ARG A 141 21.55 -29.88 -25.70
CA ARG A 141 21.01 -30.09 -24.36
C ARG A 141 20.27 -28.80 -23.94
N VAL A 142 18.94 -28.82 -23.92
CA VAL A 142 18.20 -27.91 -23.02
C VAL A 142 18.42 -28.44 -21.61
N MET A 143 19.57 -28.10 -21.03
CA MET A 143 19.74 -28.21 -19.60
C MET A 143 18.84 -27.12 -18.98
N VAL A 144 17.75 -27.53 -18.35
CA VAL A 144 17.22 -26.74 -17.22
C VAL A 144 18.28 -26.89 -16.14
N ARG A 145 19.33 -26.08 -16.22
CA ARG A 145 20.28 -25.94 -15.13
C ARG A 145 19.46 -25.28 -14.02
N ALA A 146 19.02 -26.07 -13.05
CA ALA A 146 18.53 -25.52 -11.81
C ALA A 146 19.72 -24.75 -11.23
N ILE A 147 19.76 -23.44 -11.42
CA ILE A 147 20.71 -22.57 -10.75
C ILE A 147 20.29 -22.66 -9.29
N PRO A 148 21.08 -23.31 -8.42
CA PRO A 148 20.75 -23.35 -7.01
C PRO A 148 20.75 -21.90 -6.50
N VAL A 149 19.95 -21.59 -5.48
CA VAL A 149 19.87 -20.24 -4.90
C VAL A 149 21.26 -19.72 -4.50
N THR A 150 22.18 -20.63 -4.17
CA THR A 150 23.61 -20.36 -3.88
C THR A 150 24.44 -19.84 -5.06
N GLN A 151 23.92 -19.89 -6.29
CA GLN A 151 24.56 -19.32 -7.48
C GLN A 151 23.89 -18.02 -7.93
N LEU A 152 22.85 -17.54 -7.24
CA LEU A 152 22.33 -16.20 -7.45
C LEU A 152 23.36 -15.18 -6.96
N SER A 153 23.66 -14.22 -7.81
CA SER A 153 24.60 -13.15 -7.51
C SER A 153 24.13 -11.86 -8.16
N ASN A 154 24.42 -10.74 -7.49
CA ASN A 154 24.24 -9.42 -8.06
C ASN A 154 25.03 -9.19 -9.34
N SER A 155 26.07 -9.99 -9.62
CA SER A 155 26.84 -9.93 -10.85
C SER A 155 26.17 -10.62 -12.05
N MET A 156 25.03 -11.30 -11.87
CA MET A 156 24.31 -11.91 -12.98
C MET A 156 23.86 -10.86 -14.00
N SER A 157 23.94 -11.23 -15.28
CA SER A 157 23.38 -10.42 -16.36
C SER A 157 21.85 -10.39 -16.28
N THR A 158 21.23 -9.33 -16.78
CA THR A 158 19.76 -9.22 -16.85
C THR A 158 19.14 -10.40 -17.61
N ALA A 159 19.79 -10.85 -18.69
CA ALA A 159 19.30 -11.98 -19.48
C ALA A 159 19.36 -13.32 -18.73
N ASP A 160 20.39 -13.54 -17.90
CA ASP A 160 20.48 -14.74 -17.06
C ASP A 160 19.45 -14.71 -15.93
N LEU A 161 19.26 -13.55 -15.30
CA LEU A 161 18.27 -13.36 -14.24
C LEU A 161 16.83 -13.54 -14.78
N ASP A 162 16.54 -13.00 -15.97
CA ASP A 162 15.26 -13.19 -16.65
C ASP A 162 15.01 -14.67 -16.99
N ARG A 163 16.02 -15.37 -17.53
CA ARG A 163 15.91 -16.82 -17.78
C ARG A 163 15.65 -17.60 -16.49
N TYR A 164 16.31 -17.23 -15.40
CA TYR A 164 16.08 -17.84 -14.09
C TYR A 164 14.66 -17.61 -13.60
N VAL A 165 14.18 -16.36 -13.55
CA VAL A 165 12.83 -16.04 -13.08
C VAL A 165 11.75 -16.62 -14.01
N GLN A 166 11.99 -16.66 -15.32
CA GLN A 166 11.13 -17.35 -16.27
C GLN A 166 11.00 -18.85 -15.93
N SER A 167 12.11 -19.50 -15.54
CA SER A 167 12.08 -20.89 -15.09
C SER A 167 11.27 -21.08 -13.81
N LEU A 168 11.32 -20.14 -12.87
CA LEU A 168 10.50 -20.15 -11.64
C LEU A 168 9.01 -20.04 -11.98
N LYS A 169 8.65 -19.10 -12.88
CA LYS A 169 7.28 -18.90 -13.36
C LYS A 169 6.76 -20.15 -14.07
N SER A 170 7.53 -20.73 -14.98
CA SER A 170 7.20 -21.98 -15.67
C SER A 170 7.09 -23.17 -14.71
N GLY A 171 7.87 -23.17 -13.63
CA GLY A 171 7.79 -24.12 -12.52
C GLY A 171 6.60 -23.92 -11.59
N GLY A 172 5.74 -22.92 -11.85
CA GLY A 172 4.50 -22.69 -11.10
C GLY A 172 4.66 -21.80 -9.86
N LYS A 173 5.82 -21.17 -9.64
CA LYS A 173 5.97 -20.22 -8.54
C LYS A 173 5.19 -18.94 -8.79
N SER A 174 4.51 -18.42 -7.77
CA SER A 174 3.91 -17.09 -7.80
C SER A 174 4.98 -16.00 -7.82
N ILE A 175 4.60 -14.77 -8.18
CA ILE A 175 5.52 -13.62 -8.14
C ILE A 175 6.06 -13.37 -6.74
N SER A 176 5.26 -13.57 -5.68
CA SER A 176 5.68 -13.44 -4.28
C SER A 176 6.75 -14.47 -3.92
N GLN A 177 6.56 -15.72 -4.36
CA GLN A 177 7.54 -16.79 -4.15
C GLN A 177 8.83 -16.52 -4.93
N ALA A 178 8.72 -15.99 -6.16
CA ALA A 178 9.88 -15.61 -6.95
C ALA A 178 10.64 -14.45 -6.27
N ALA A 179 9.94 -13.41 -5.80
CA ALA A 179 10.55 -12.30 -5.06
C ALA A 179 11.29 -12.76 -3.81
N GLY A 180 10.71 -13.68 -3.03
CA GLY A 180 11.37 -14.28 -1.87
C GLY A 180 12.64 -15.05 -2.23
N VAL A 181 12.64 -15.78 -3.36
CA VAL A 181 13.84 -16.46 -3.87
C VAL A 181 14.92 -15.45 -4.30
N LEU A 182 14.53 -14.37 -4.97
CA LEU A 182 15.48 -13.31 -5.36
C LEU A 182 16.09 -12.62 -4.14
N LYS A 183 15.28 -12.35 -3.09
CA LYS A 183 15.76 -11.77 -1.83
C LYS A 183 16.75 -12.72 -1.14
N ALA A 184 16.41 -14.00 -1.05
CA ALA A 184 17.27 -15.02 -0.44
C ALA A 184 18.59 -15.19 -1.22
N GLY A 185 18.56 -14.98 -2.53
CA GLY A 185 19.75 -14.92 -3.40
C GLY A 185 20.49 -13.58 -3.38
N ASN A 186 20.15 -12.68 -2.45
CA ASN A 186 20.73 -11.35 -2.31
C ASN A 186 20.70 -10.51 -3.60
N ILE A 187 19.70 -10.72 -4.46
CA ILE A 187 19.54 -9.94 -5.69
C ILE A 187 19.07 -8.54 -5.33
N ALA A 188 19.73 -7.52 -5.88
CA ALA A 188 19.44 -6.11 -5.67
C ALA A 188 17.99 -5.78 -6.02
N GLY A 189 17.40 -4.86 -5.25
CA GLY A 189 15.98 -4.55 -5.33
C GLY A 189 15.56 -4.04 -6.71
N ASP A 190 16.36 -3.17 -7.32
CA ASP A 190 16.13 -2.61 -8.65
C ASP A 190 16.08 -3.70 -9.75
N LYS A 191 17.04 -4.64 -9.74
CA LYS A 191 17.07 -5.78 -10.67
C LYS A 191 15.90 -6.71 -10.44
N ALA A 192 15.62 -7.05 -9.18
CA ALA A 192 14.49 -7.89 -8.83
C ALA A 192 13.16 -7.25 -9.27
N PHE A 193 12.97 -5.96 -9.01
CA PHE A 193 11.78 -5.20 -9.39
C PHE A 193 11.54 -5.26 -10.91
N ASP A 194 12.54 -4.89 -11.71
CA ASP A 194 12.45 -4.86 -13.17
C ASP A 194 12.17 -6.27 -13.74
N THR A 195 12.90 -7.28 -13.27
CA THR A 195 12.72 -8.65 -13.75
C THR A 195 11.36 -9.22 -13.36
N LEU A 196 10.90 -9.04 -12.11
CA LEU A 196 9.59 -9.53 -11.69
C LEU A 196 8.47 -8.87 -12.47
N ARG A 197 8.50 -7.54 -12.63
CA ARG A 197 7.53 -6.78 -13.44
C ARG A 197 7.48 -7.29 -14.88
N ARG A 198 8.64 -7.42 -15.53
CA ARG A 198 8.75 -7.85 -16.93
C ARG A 198 8.28 -9.30 -17.13
N ILE A 199 8.75 -10.23 -16.31
CA ILE A 199 8.48 -11.66 -16.48
C ILE A 199 7.05 -12.02 -16.07
N TYR A 200 6.53 -11.44 -14.98
CA TYR A 200 5.15 -11.69 -14.55
C TYR A 200 4.11 -10.78 -15.22
N ASN A 201 4.55 -9.78 -15.98
CA ASN A 201 3.69 -8.79 -16.65
C ASN A 201 2.69 -8.18 -15.66
N SER A 202 3.22 -7.62 -14.57
CA SER A 202 2.42 -7.14 -13.44
C SER A 202 2.48 -5.62 -13.29
N PRO A 203 1.40 -4.97 -12.80
CA PRO A 203 1.39 -3.54 -12.51
C PRO A 203 2.48 -3.12 -11.51
N VAL A 204 2.96 -1.88 -11.60
CA VAL A 204 4.14 -1.40 -10.87
C VAL A 204 3.87 -1.29 -9.36
N GLU A 205 2.67 -0.84 -9.00
CA GLU A 205 2.10 -0.76 -7.65
C GLU A 205 1.96 -2.15 -7.01
N PHE A 206 1.49 -3.13 -7.78
CA PHE A 206 1.39 -4.51 -7.29
C PHE A 206 2.78 -5.10 -7.02
N VAL A 207 3.74 -4.89 -7.92
CA VAL A 207 5.12 -5.36 -7.71
C VAL A 207 5.77 -4.68 -6.50
N ALA A 208 5.49 -3.40 -6.23
CA ALA A 208 6.00 -2.72 -5.04
C ALA A 208 5.55 -3.41 -3.74
N GLY A 209 4.27 -3.79 -3.63
CA GLY A 209 3.74 -4.53 -2.48
C GLY A 209 4.36 -5.93 -2.34
N ILE A 210 4.61 -6.61 -3.47
CA ILE A 210 5.32 -7.89 -3.50
C ILE A 210 6.77 -7.74 -2.99
N MET A 211 7.44 -6.66 -3.39
CA MET A 211 8.81 -6.37 -2.95
C MET A 211 8.87 -6.08 -1.45
N LYS A 212 7.96 -5.26 -0.90
CA LYS A 212 7.84 -5.05 0.55
C LYS A 212 7.64 -6.36 1.29
N SER A 213 6.69 -7.18 0.83
CA SER A 213 6.37 -8.48 1.43
C SER A 213 7.54 -9.46 1.40
N ALA A 214 8.41 -9.35 0.39
CA ALA A 214 9.63 -10.14 0.29
C ALA A 214 10.80 -9.58 1.13
N GLY A 215 10.65 -8.44 1.80
CA GLY A 215 11.68 -7.82 2.63
C GLY A 215 12.64 -6.89 1.86
N TYR A 216 12.23 -6.36 0.72
CA TYR A 216 12.95 -5.27 0.06
C TYR A 216 12.54 -3.91 0.65
N GLY A 217 13.52 -3.09 1.00
CA GLY A 217 13.29 -1.69 1.36
C GLY A 217 12.99 -0.84 0.12
N LEU A 218 12.15 0.18 0.26
CA LEU A 218 11.72 1.03 -0.86
C LEU A 218 12.90 1.69 -1.59
N SER A 219 13.88 2.17 -0.83
CA SER A 219 15.10 2.82 -1.35
C SER A 219 15.86 1.94 -2.36
N SER A 220 15.74 0.61 -2.27
CA SER A 220 16.45 -0.31 -3.16
C SER A 220 15.87 -0.39 -4.57
N PHE A 221 14.64 0.10 -4.81
CA PHE A 221 13.98 0.00 -6.11
C PHE A 221 13.13 1.22 -6.50
N VAL A 222 12.98 2.23 -5.64
CA VAL A 222 12.12 3.40 -5.89
C VAL A 222 12.42 4.10 -7.21
N GLN A 223 13.68 4.16 -7.64
CA GLN A 223 14.03 4.74 -8.93
C GLN A 223 13.37 3.97 -10.09
N LYS A 224 13.35 2.63 -10.03
CA LYS A 224 12.70 1.77 -11.03
C LYS A 224 11.20 1.90 -10.99
N PHE A 225 10.63 2.04 -9.79
CA PHE A 225 9.22 2.32 -9.60
C PHE A 225 8.83 3.63 -10.30
N VAL A 226 9.52 4.74 -10.00
CA VAL A 226 9.26 6.07 -10.60
C VAL A 226 9.46 6.04 -12.12
N ASN A 227 10.55 5.46 -12.61
CA ASN A 227 10.82 5.35 -14.06
C ASN A 227 9.77 4.51 -14.81
N SER A 228 9.09 3.60 -14.11
CA SER A 228 8.02 2.77 -14.68
C SER A 228 6.63 3.43 -14.62
N ALA A 229 6.53 4.60 -13.98
CA ALA A 229 5.29 5.33 -13.70
C ALA A 229 5.30 6.75 -14.32
N THR A 230 5.95 6.92 -15.48
CA THR A 230 6.28 8.25 -16.09
C THR A 230 5.09 9.15 -16.39
N ASN A 231 3.87 8.62 -16.45
CA ASN A 231 2.65 9.38 -16.74
C ASN A 231 1.75 9.55 -15.51
N GLN A 232 2.28 9.27 -14.31
CA GLN A 232 1.51 9.31 -13.07
C GLN A 232 1.77 10.60 -12.29
N THR A 233 0.77 11.02 -11.52
CA THR A 233 0.88 12.20 -10.65
C THR A 233 1.70 11.87 -9.40
N LEU A 234 2.21 12.90 -8.72
CA LEU A 234 2.90 12.72 -7.45
C LEU A 234 2.01 12.07 -6.39
N GLY A 235 0.74 12.46 -6.33
CA GLY A 235 -0.24 11.84 -5.44
C GLY A 235 -0.41 10.34 -5.69
N TRP A 236 -0.47 9.93 -6.96
CA TRP A 236 -0.57 8.52 -7.33
C TRP A 236 0.66 7.71 -6.86
N LEU A 237 1.87 8.27 -6.97
CA LEU A 237 3.09 7.58 -6.53
C LEU A 237 3.07 7.35 -5.01
N PHE A 238 2.69 8.38 -4.26
CA PHE A 238 2.59 8.31 -2.79
C PHE A 238 1.51 7.31 -2.36
N GLU A 239 0.33 7.39 -2.96
CA GLU A 239 -0.79 6.49 -2.67
C GLU A 239 -0.46 5.03 -3.02
N SER A 240 0.12 4.78 -4.19
CA SER A 240 0.50 3.42 -4.61
C SER A 240 1.50 2.76 -3.66
N LEU A 241 2.45 3.53 -3.13
CA LEU A 241 3.42 3.02 -2.17
C LEU A 241 2.83 2.85 -0.77
N ARG A 242 1.89 3.73 -0.37
CA ARG A 242 1.11 3.57 0.86
C ARG A 242 0.28 2.30 0.81
N ASP A 243 -0.41 2.05 -0.30
CA ASP A 243 -1.22 0.85 -0.52
C ASP A 243 -0.37 -0.43 -0.61
N ALA A 244 0.88 -0.29 -1.07
CA ALA A 244 1.89 -1.35 -1.00
C ALA A 244 2.40 -1.63 0.44
N GLY A 245 1.99 -0.85 1.43
CA GLY A 245 2.32 -1.01 2.84
C GLY A 245 3.66 -0.41 3.25
N PHE A 246 4.16 0.60 2.51
CA PHE A 246 5.29 1.41 2.96
C PHE A 246 4.81 2.54 3.87
N ASP A 247 5.59 2.86 4.89
CA ASP A 247 5.27 3.92 5.83
C ASP A 247 5.57 5.31 5.22
N LEU A 248 4.89 6.34 5.73
CA LEU A 248 4.96 7.72 5.26
C LEU A 248 6.41 8.24 5.10
N ASP A 249 7.23 7.93 6.10
CA ASP A 249 8.62 8.37 6.21
C ASP A 249 9.48 7.71 5.12
N ASP A 250 9.35 6.38 4.94
CA ASP A 250 10.02 5.63 3.88
C ASP A 250 9.67 6.16 2.50
N ILE A 251 8.37 6.42 2.27
CA ILE A 251 7.83 6.91 1.00
C ILE A 251 8.44 8.27 0.67
N THR A 252 8.35 9.23 1.60
CA THR A 252 8.84 10.59 1.34
C THR A 252 10.35 10.61 1.26
N PHE A 253 11.07 9.89 2.12
CA PHE A 253 12.52 9.78 2.05
C PHE A 253 12.96 9.29 0.67
N SER A 254 12.35 8.21 0.20
CA SER A 254 12.69 7.57 -1.07
C SER A 254 12.30 8.43 -2.28
N LEU A 255 11.10 9.01 -2.30
CA LEU A 255 10.62 9.83 -3.42
C LEU A 255 11.28 11.21 -3.46
N SER A 256 11.54 11.86 -2.32
CA SER A 256 12.27 13.14 -2.28
C SER A 256 13.68 13.01 -2.86
N GLY A 257 14.37 11.89 -2.59
CA GLY A 257 15.69 11.60 -3.15
C GLY A 257 15.68 11.39 -4.66
N VAL A 258 14.66 10.74 -5.20
CA VAL A 258 14.57 10.41 -6.64
C VAL A 258 14.01 11.58 -7.47
N MET A 259 13.02 12.30 -6.94
CA MET A 259 12.24 13.28 -7.69
C MET A 259 12.53 14.74 -7.28
N ASN A 260 13.45 14.98 -6.35
CA ASN A 260 13.77 16.31 -5.82
C ASN A 260 12.54 17.09 -5.32
N ILE A 261 11.66 16.41 -4.59
CA ILE A 261 10.42 17.00 -4.05
C ILE A 261 10.76 17.89 -2.87
N GLY A 262 10.37 19.17 -2.93
CA GLY A 262 10.50 20.11 -1.82
C GLY A 262 9.49 19.88 -0.69
N ASN A 263 9.76 20.45 0.49
CA ASN A 263 8.93 20.33 1.69
C ASN A 263 7.46 20.72 1.49
N GLN A 264 7.18 21.83 0.80
CA GLN A 264 5.81 22.30 0.53
C GLN A 264 5.04 21.30 -0.34
N ALA A 265 5.67 20.79 -1.39
CA ALA A 265 5.06 19.80 -2.27
C ALA A 265 4.77 18.49 -1.52
N ALA A 266 5.71 18.03 -0.68
CA ALA A 266 5.50 16.87 0.18
C ALA A 266 4.32 17.07 1.15
N ALA A 267 4.27 18.21 1.84
CA ALA A 267 3.20 18.54 2.78
C ALA A 267 1.83 18.63 2.10
N LEU A 268 1.75 19.29 0.94
CA LEU A 268 0.54 19.40 0.14
C LEU A 268 0.04 18.02 -0.32
N THR A 269 0.94 17.17 -0.84
CA THR A 269 0.59 15.83 -1.32
C THR A 269 -0.01 15.00 -0.21
N TRP A 270 0.64 14.97 0.96
CA TRP A 270 0.10 14.22 2.10
C TRP A 270 -1.21 14.79 2.62
N LYS A 271 -1.38 16.11 2.65
CA LYS A 271 -2.67 16.73 3.00
C LYS A 271 -3.79 16.28 2.05
N GLN A 272 -3.52 16.28 0.74
CA GLN A 272 -4.49 15.85 -0.27
C GLN A 272 -4.83 14.36 -0.15
N LEU A 273 -3.89 13.54 0.33
CA LEU A 273 -4.09 12.12 0.64
C LEU A 273 -4.77 11.87 1.99
N GLY A 274 -5.18 12.92 2.70
CA GLY A 274 -5.95 12.85 3.95
C GLY A 274 -5.10 12.81 5.21
N GLU A 275 -3.79 13.02 5.12
CA GLU A 275 -2.91 12.91 6.28
C GLU A 275 -3.09 14.06 7.27
N ARG A 276 -2.98 13.70 8.54
CA ARG A 276 -3.02 14.65 9.65
C ARG A 276 -1.73 15.47 9.71
N SER A 277 -1.78 16.60 10.41
CA SER A 277 -0.63 17.51 10.53
C SER A 277 0.57 16.90 11.24
N GLU A 278 0.35 16.06 12.26
CA GLU A 278 1.40 15.58 13.15
C GLU A 278 2.37 14.59 12.46
N PRO A 279 1.89 13.58 11.70
CA PRO A 279 2.78 12.76 10.86
C PRO A 279 3.56 13.59 9.83
N VAL A 280 2.89 14.53 9.15
CA VAL A 280 3.52 15.37 8.14
C VAL A 280 4.60 16.27 8.75
N MET A 281 4.38 16.84 9.93
CA MET A 281 5.40 17.64 10.62
C MET A 281 6.61 16.83 11.07
N ARG A 282 6.42 15.60 11.58
CA ARG A 282 7.55 14.71 11.92
C ARG A 282 8.41 14.45 10.69
N LEU A 283 7.75 14.14 9.60
CA LEU A 283 8.38 13.90 8.32
C LEU A 283 9.15 15.12 7.80
N LEU A 284 8.55 16.31 7.90
CA LEU A 284 9.21 17.55 7.52
C LEU A 284 10.43 17.88 8.39
N ARG A 285 10.34 17.63 9.70
CA ARG A 285 11.47 17.75 10.63
C ARG A 285 12.58 16.77 10.29
N ASP A 286 12.25 15.48 10.19
CA ASP A 286 13.23 14.40 10.10
C ASP A 286 13.89 14.35 8.71
N ARG A 287 13.16 14.71 7.65
CA ARG A 287 13.68 14.66 6.27
C ARG A 287 14.29 15.96 5.79
N PHE A 288 13.60 17.07 6.05
CA PHE A 288 13.97 18.37 5.52
C PHE A 288 14.67 19.26 6.54
N GLY A 289 14.86 18.76 7.77
CA GLY A 289 15.53 19.51 8.84
C GLY A 289 14.75 20.75 9.28
N ILE A 290 13.43 20.79 9.04
CA ILE A 290 12.63 21.97 9.36
C ILE A 290 12.47 22.11 10.87
N GLU A 291 12.91 23.24 11.39
CA GLU A 291 12.76 23.59 12.80
C GLU A 291 11.33 24.04 13.12
N ALA A 292 10.99 24.10 14.41
CA ALA A 292 9.63 24.36 14.86
C ALA A 292 9.07 25.70 14.34
N GLY A 293 9.86 26.78 14.37
CA GLY A 293 9.41 28.10 13.90
C GLY A 293 9.13 28.15 12.40
N ASP A 294 9.95 27.46 11.61
CA ASP A 294 9.84 27.44 10.15
C ASP A 294 8.75 26.49 9.63
N MET A 295 8.17 25.66 10.51
CA MET A 295 7.16 24.66 10.13
C MET A 295 5.81 25.28 9.74
N ILE A 296 5.51 26.49 10.23
CA ILE A 296 4.20 27.13 9.98
C ILE A 296 3.99 27.43 8.50
N ALA A 297 5.01 27.97 7.81
CA ALA A 297 4.92 28.36 6.40
C ALA A 297 4.55 27.19 5.47
N PRO A 298 5.29 26.06 5.43
CA PRO A 298 4.98 24.94 4.54
C PRO A 298 3.64 24.28 4.90
N MET A 299 3.28 24.19 6.18
CA MET A 299 2.00 23.61 6.60
C MET A 299 0.81 24.51 6.23
N LYS A 300 0.98 25.83 6.34
CA LYS A 300 -0.01 26.82 5.87
C LYS A 300 -0.17 26.75 4.36
N ALA A 301 0.93 26.68 3.61
CA ALA A 301 0.92 26.54 2.15
C ALA A 301 0.23 25.24 1.69
N ALA A 302 0.40 24.15 2.44
CA ALA A 302 -0.30 22.90 2.22
C ALA A 302 -1.81 22.94 2.60
N GLY A 303 -2.28 24.01 3.24
CA GLY A 303 -3.69 24.19 3.60
C GLY A 303 -4.08 23.59 4.96
N TYR A 304 -3.14 23.32 5.86
CA TYR A 304 -3.48 22.97 7.24
C TYR A 304 -4.01 24.19 8.00
N SER A 305 -5.02 23.96 8.84
CA SER A 305 -5.55 25.03 9.71
C SER A 305 -4.53 25.41 10.78
N LEU A 306 -4.56 26.64 11.29
CA LEU A 306 -3.66 27.03 12.38
C LEU A 306 -3.87 26.15 13.62
N ILE A 307 -5.09 25.68 13.88
CA ILE A 307 -5.36 24.77 15.01
C ILE A 307 -4.57 23.47 14.85
N ASP A 308 -4.58 22.87 13.65
CA ASP A 308 -3.83 21.64 13.37
C ASP A 308 -2.32 21.89 13.47
N ILE A 309 -1.85 23.03 12.95
CA ILE A 309 -0.45 23.45 13.05
C ILE A 309 -0.02 23.58 14.51
N VAL A 310 -0.78 24.29 15.35
CA VAL A 310 -0.44 24.47 16.77
C VAL A 310 -0.42 23.14 17.53
N ARG A 311 -1.35 22.22 17.25
CA ARG A 311 -1.36 20.86 17.83
C ARG A 311 -0.13 20.07 17.40
N GLY A 312 0.24 20.16 16.13
CA GLY A 312 1.45 19.55 15.58
C GLY A 312 2.71 20.09 16.24
N LEU A 313 2.87 21.42 16.31
CA LEU A 313 4.03 22.06 16.96
C LEU A 313 4.17 21.64 18.43
N LYS A 314 3.06 21.62 19.17
CA LYS A 314 3.05 21.17 20.57
C LYS A 314 3.45 19.70 20.69
N SER A 315 2.91 18.81 19.85
CA SER A 315 3.10 17.36 19.98
C SER A 315 4.44 16.86 19.41
N VAL A 316 4.90 17.43 18.31
CA VAL A 316 6.10 16.99 17.58
C VAL A 316 7.37 17.67 18.10
N PHE A 317 7.27 18.94 18.47
CA PHE A 317 8.41 19.75 18.89
C PHE A 317 8.38 20.14 20.38
N GLY A 318 7.30 19.87 21.10
CA GLY A 318 7.15 20.35 22.48
C GLY A 318 7.07 21.87 22.59
N ALA A 319 6.75 22.56 21.47
CA ALA A 319 6.75 24.02 21.37
C ALA A 319 5.78 24.65 22.38
N LYS A 320 6.19 25.80 22.94
CA LYS A 320 5.39 26.52 23.94
C LYS A 320 4.42 27.48 23.25
N ALA A 321 3.32 27.80 23.93
CA ALA A 321 2.30 28.68 23.40
C ALA A 321 2.86 30.06 23.02
N TYR A 322 3.78 30.60 23.82
CA TYR A 322 4.42 31.88 23.58
C TYR A 322 5.16 31.92 22.22
N ASP A 323 6.06 30.96 21.99
CA ASP A 323 6.84 30.89 20.75
C ASP A 323 5.92 30.77 19.52
N ILE A 324 4.89 29.92 19.62
CA ILE A 324 3.92 29.72 18.55
C ILE A 324 3.14 30.99 18.23
N VAL A 325 2.78 31.82 19.22
CA VAL A 325 2.10 33.10 18.98
C VAL A 325 2.96 34.03 18.14
N VAL A 326 4.27 34.11 18.45
CA VAL A 326 5.24 34.92 17.69
C VAL A 326 5.37 34.40 16.26
N TRP A 327 5.69 33.12 16.08
CA TRP A 327 5.87 32.52 14.75
C TRP A 327 4.59 32.61 13.90
N ALA A 328 3.42 32.42 14.50
CA ALA A 328 2.15 32.55 13.78
C ALA A 328 1.89 33.99 13.32
N ARG A 329 2.23 35.00 14.13
CA ARG A 329 2.14 36.40 13.72
C ARG A 329 3.08 36.71 12.57
N GLU A 330 4.33 36.25 12.64
CA GLU A 330 5.33 36.43 11.56
C GLU A 330 4.86 35.79 10.25
N ASN A 331 4.09 34.70 10.35
CA ASN A 331 3.43 34.04 9.23
C ASN A 331 2.08 34.68 8.84
N GLY A 332 1.80 35.89 9.33
CA GLY A 332 0.65 36.71 8.93
C GLY A 332 -0.70 36.26 9.49
N TYR A 333 -0.74 35.44 10.55
CA TYR A 333 -2.01 35.11 11.20
C TYR A 333 -2.52 36.27 12.08
N SER A 334 -3.83 36.48 12.07
CA SER A 334 -4.48 37.49 12.92
C SER A 334 -4.52 37.08 14.40
N ALA A 335 -4.57 38.05 15.30
CA ALA A 335 -4.74 37.83 16.75
C ALA A 335 -5.96 36.94 17.07
N ASN A 336 -7.06 37.09 16.31
CA ASN A 336 -8.27 36.27 16.46
C ASN A 336 -8.02 34.79 16.15
N THR A 337 -7.33 34.51 15.04
CA THR A 337 -7.02 33.15 14.61
C THR A 337 -6.04 32.49 15.57
N ILE A 338 -5.00 33.22 15.97
CA ILE A 338 -4.00 32.76 16.96
C ILE A 338 -4.68 32.45 18.30
N SER A 339 -5.51 33.36 18.80
CA SER A 339 -6.23 33.17 20.07
C SER A 339 -7.09 31.92 20.06
N GLN A 340 -7.79 31.65 18.95
CA GLN A 340 -8.57 30.42 18.80
C GLN A 340 -7.68 29.18 18.90
N ALA A 341 -6.58 29.14 18.14
CA ALA A 341 -5.71 27.98 18.07
C ALA A 341 -5.01 27.68 19.41
N ILE A 342 -4.47 28.71 20.05
CA ILE A 342 -3.79 28.58 21.34
C ILE A 342 -4.79 28.23 22.45
N LYS A 343 -5.96 28.90 22.52
CA LYS A 343 -7.01 28.54 23.49
C LYS A 343 -7.41 27.08 23.36
N THR A 344 -7.63 26.61 22.13
CA THR A 344 -8.06 25.24 21.85
C THR A 344 -7.01 24.19 22.25
N THR A 345 -5.72 24.53 22.15
CA THR A 345 -4.63 23.55 22.29
C THR A 345 -3.94 23.60 23.66
N PHE A 346 -3.89 24.77 24.28
CA PHE A 346 -3.20 25.01 25.55
C PHE A 346 -4.15 25.41 26.69
N SER A 347 -5.44 25.60 26.42
CA SER A 347 -6.42 26.05 27.43
C SER A 347 -5.98 27.33 28.15
N SER A 348 -5.28 28.22 27.44
CA SER A 348 -4.79 29.49 28.00
C SER A 348 -5.94 30.34 28.53
N THR A 349 -5.71 31.10 29.59
CA THR A 349 -6.66 32.11 30.08
C THR A 349 -6.63 33.38 29.22
N ALA A 350 -7.64 34.24 29.39
CA ALA A 350 -7.71 35.53 28.69
C ALA A 350 -6.50 36.44 28.99
N GLY A 351 -6.06 36.51 30.25
CA GLY A 351 -4.90 37.32 30.64
C GLY A 351 -3.59 36.80 30.04
N GLN A 352 -3.37 35.48 30.08
CA GLN A 352 -2.22 34.85 29.43
C GLN A 352 -2.22 35.10 27.92
N MET A 353 -3.38 34.99 27.26
CA MET A 353 -3.50 35.29 25.84
C MET A 353 -3.16 36.75 25.54
N GLY A 354 -3.67 37.69 26.35
CA GLY A 354 -3.37 39.10 26.19
C GLY A 354 -1.88 39.41 26.30
N LEU A 355 -1.19 38.78 27.26
CA LEU A 355 0.26 38.94 27.42
C LEU A 355 1.01 38.41 26.20
N MET A 356 0.74 37.16 25.78
CA MET A 356 1.40 36.58 24.60
C MET A 356 1.18 37.42 23.33
N LEU A 357 -0.03 37.95 23.12
CA LEU A 357 -0.31 38.80 21.96
C LEU A 357 0.38 40.17 22.05
N LYS A 358 0.43 40.77 23.25
CA LYS A 358 1.15 42.03 23.47
C LYS A 358 2.63 41.85 23.19
N ASP A 359 3.25 40.81 23.72
CA ASP A 359 4.68 40.53 23.56
C ASP A 359 5.02 40.20 22.10
N ALA A 360 4.11 39.55 21.38
CA ALA A 360 4.23 39.38 19.94
C ALA A 360 4.04 40.69 19.14
N GLY A 361 3.62 41.80 19.76
CA GLY A 361 3.49 43.10 19.12
C GLY A 361 2.16 43.32 18.41
N PHE A 362 1.07 42.75 18.91
CA PHE A 362 -0.29 43.13 18.49
C PHE A 362 -0.77 44.41 19.17
N THR A 363 -1.61 45.18 18.48
CA THR A 363 -2.18 46.42 19.03
C THR A 363 -3.23 46.14 20.11
N PRO A 364 -3.50 47.10 21.02
CA PRO A 364 -4.54 46.97 22.04
C PRO A 364 -5.92 46.60 21.46
N LEU A 365 -6.27 47.16 20.30
CA LEU A 365 -7.52 46.88 19.59
C LEU A 365 -7.58 45.42 19.10
N ALA A 366 -6.50 44.92 18.48
CA ALA A 366 -6.43 43.54 18.00
C ALA A 366 -6.52 42.55 19.16
N ILE A 367 -5.83 42.83 20.27
CA ILE A 367 -5.87 42.03 21.50
C ILE A 367 -7.29 42.01 22.07
N THR A 368 -7.92 43.18 22.16
CA THR A 368 -9.28 43.32 22.70
C THR A 368 -10.29 42.51 21.89
N ASN A 369 -10.26 42.64 20.56
CA ASN A 369 -11.15 41.89 19.67
C ASN A 369 -10.96 40.38 19.81
N ALA A 370 -9.70 39.93 19.90
CA ALA A 370 -9.39 38.52 20.04
C ALA A 370 -9.85 37.96 21.39
N ILE A 371 -9.57 38.66 22.48
CA ILE A 371 -10.00 38.20 23.80
C ILE A 371 -11.53 38.25 23.93
N LYS A 372 -12.18 39.32 23.45
CA LYS A 372 -13.64 39.47 23.45
C LYS A 372 -14.30 38.30 22.72
N SER A 373 -13.86 38.04 21.48
CA SER A 373 -14.44 36.99 20.64
C SER A 373 -14.23 35.59 21.22
N LYS A 374 -13.05 35.31 21.80
CA LYS A 374 -12.66 33.94 22.17
C LYS A 374 -12.95 33.59 23.62
N TYR A 375 -13.06 34.58 24.51
CA TYR A 375 -13.24 34.35 25.94
C TYR A 375 -14.52 34.96 26.50
N SER A 376 -15.37 35.56 25.65
CA SER A 376 -16.66 36.13 26.03
C SER A 376 -16.55 37.13 27.19
N LYS A 377 -15.50 37.96 27.18
CA LYS A 377 -15.26 38.95 28.22
C LYS A 377 -16.13 40.20 28.02
N SER A 378 -16.66 40.72 29.13
CA SER A 378 -17.35 42.02 29.14
C SER A 378 -16.35 43.18 28.95
N ALA A 379 -16.86 44.37 28.63
CA ALA A 379 -16.04 45.57 28.55
C ALA A 379 -15.29 45.86 29.85
N SER A 380 -15.96 45.72 31.00
CA SER A 380 -15.37 45.90 32.33
C SER A 380 -14.24 44.91 32.63
N GLN A 381 -14.45 43.62 32.31
CA GLN A 381 -13.41 42.61 32.47
C GLN A 381 -12.21 42.87 31.54
N MET A 382 -12.48 43.36 30.32
CA MET A 382 -11.43 43.68 29.37
C MET A 382 -10.58 44.87 29.81
N ILE A 383 -11.20 45.93 30.36
CA ILE A 383 -10.49 47.09 30.92
C ILE A 383 -9.44 46.62 31.93
N GLY A 384 -9.84 45.79 32.90
CA GLY A 384 -8.92 45.26 33.91
C GLY A 384 -7.79 44.42 33.29
N ILE A 385 -8.09 43.60 32.27
CA ILE A 385 -7.06 42.85 31.54
C ILE A 385 -6.06 43.81 30.89
N LEU A 386 -6.51 44.83 30.16
CA LEU A 386 -5.63 45.73 29.42
C LEU A 386 -4.75 46.59 30.35
N PHE A 387 -5.27 47.06 31.48
CA PHE A 387 -4.46 47.78 32.48
C PHE A 387 -3.43 46.85 33.15
N ASN A 388 -3.81 45.60 33.45
CA ASN A 388 -2.86 44.60 33.97
C ASN A 388 -1.77 44.25 32.96
N LEU A 389 -2.04 44.40 31.65
CA LEU A 389 -1.04 44.29 30.60
C LEU A 389 -0.18 45.55 30.46
N GLY A 390 -0.47 46.62 31.19
CA GLY A 390 0.29 47.87 31.18
C GLY A 390 -0.01 48.80 30.01
N PHE A 391 -1.16 48.67 29.36
CA PHE A 391 -1.62 49.66 28.38
C PHE A 391 -2.05 50.94 29.09
N ASN A 392 -1.81 52.09 28.45
CA ASN A 392 -2.18 53.38 29.03
C ASN A 392 -3.68 53.68 28.84
N LEU A 393 -4.18 54.67 29.57
CA LEU A 393 -5.60 55.05 29.56
C LEU A 393 -6.15 55.34 28.15
N SER A 394 -5.37 56.00 27.29
CA SER A 394 -5.80 56.34 25.93
C SER A 394 -5.96 55.09 25.07
N GLU A 395 -4.99 54.18 25.14
CA GLU A 395 -5.02 52.89 24.44
C GLU A 395 -6.21 52.04 24.87
N VAL A 396 -6.43 51.92 26.19
CA VAL A 396 -7.57 51.18 26.76
C VAL A 396 -8.89 51.80 26.30
N LYS A 397 -9.06 53.12 26.45
CA LYS A 397 -10.29 53.81 26.09
C LYS A 397 -10.66 53.59 24.62
N ASN A 398 -9.69 53.76 23.72
CA ASN A 398 -9.90 53.62 22.29
C ASN A 398 -10.21 52.17 21.90
N ALA A 399 -9.45 51.20 22.42
CA ALA A 399 -9.69 49.78 22.13
C ALA A 399 -11.08 49.32 22.60
N ILE A 400 -11.49 49.70 23.82
CA ILE A 400 -12.80 49.34 24.36
C ILE A 400 -13.94 50.01 23.58
N ALA A 401 -13.83 51.31 23.32
CA ALA A 401 -14.85 52.04 22.56
C ALA A 401 -15.09 51.41 21.19
N SER A 402 -14.03 51.11 20.45
CA SER A 402 -14.13 50.47 19.13
C SER A 402 -14.64 49.04 19.21
N SER A 403 -14.09 48.20 20.10
CA SER A 403 -14.45 46.78 20.16
C SER A 403 -15.85 46.52 20.70
N PHE A 404 -16.38 47.38 21.57
CA PHE A 404 -17.70 47.22 22.19
C PHE A 404 -18.75 48.19 21.65
N SER A 405 -18.41 49.00 20.64
CA SER A 405 -19.28 50.02 20.06
C SER A 405 -19.85 50.98 21.13
N MET A 406 -19.01 51.38 22.08
CA MET A 406 -19.36 52.26 23.19
C MET A 406 -18.89 53.69 22.93
N GLY A 407 -19.65 54.68 23.39
CA GLY A 407 -19.21 56.07 23.36
C GLY A 407 -18.05 56.31 24.33
N LEU A 408 -17.11 57.20 23.99
CA LEU A 408 -15.92 57.46 24.83
C LEU A 408 -16.26 57.90 26.26
N ALA A 409 -17.35 58.67 26.43
CA ALA A 409 -17.83 59.07 27.75
C ALA A 409 -18.33 57.88 28.59
N GLN A 410 -19.00 56.91 27.95
CA GLN A 410 -19.46 55.68 28.61
C GLN A 410 -18.28 54.81 29.04
N VAL A 411 -17.25 54.70 28.19
CA VAL A 411 -16.01 53.98 28.52
C VAL A 411 -15.28 54.66 29.68
N ALA A 412 -15.16 56.00 29.68
CA ALA A 412 -14.52 56.74 30.75
C ALA A 412 -15.25 56.54 32.10
N ALA A 413 -16.58 56.61 32.11
CA ALA A 413 -17.38 56.33 33.31
C ALA A 413 -17.18 54.91 33.83
N LEU A 414 -17.06 53.92 32.92
CA LEU A 414 -16.79 52.53 33.29
C LEU A 414 -15.37 52.32 33.83
N ILE A 415 -14.38 53.03 33.30
CA ILE A 415 -13.00 52.98 33.81
C ILE A 415 -12.95 53.58 35.24
N ALA A 416 -13.58 54.74 35.43
CA ALA A 416 -13.64 55.39 36.74
C ALA A 416 -14.36 54.53 37.80
N SER A 417 -15.45 53.83 37.43
CA SER A 417 -16.15 52.94 38.37
C SER A 417 -15.36 51.70 38.77
N LEU A 418 -14.32 51.34 38.00
CA LEU A 418 -13.39 50.26 38.30
C LEU A 418 -12.16 50.73 39.11
N GLY A 419 -12.02 52.04 39.36
CA GLY A 419 -10.94 52.61 40.18
C GLY A 419 -9.60 52.77 39.44
N PHE A 420 -9.63 52.89 38.11
CA PHE A 420 -8.44 53.17 37.27
C PHE A 420 -8.29 54.65 36.92
#